data_AF-A0A7X5IVA2-F1
#
_entry.id   AF-A0A7X5IVA2-F1
#
_cell.length_a   1.000
_cell.length_b   1.000
_cell.length_c   1.000
_cell.angle_alpha   90.00
_cell.angle_beta   90.00
_cell.angle_gamma   90.00
#
_symmetry.space_group_name_H-M   'P 1'
#
loop_
_entity.id
_entity.type
_entity.pdbx_description
1 polymer ?
#
loop_
_entity_poly.entity_id
_entity_poly.type
_entity_poly.pdbx_seq_one_letter_code
_entity_poly.pdbx_strand_id
1 'polypeptide(L)' 'VEAEATFSTDNVAAGTTAGKEMLKALSDAGVTSGDIGIVNVNAATQSTVDREEGFRKAFEGTDFNLLETQYGEG' A
#
# COMPACT_ATOMS: atom_id res chain seq x y z
N VAL A 1 -23.57 -19.03 -13.89
CA VAL A 1 -22.27 -19.57 -14.34
C VAL A 1 -21.31 -19.37 -13.19
N GLU A 2 -20.86 -20.44 -12.55
CA GLU A 2 -19.76 -20.37 -11.58
C GLU A 2 -18.48 -20.07 -12.37
N ALA A 3 -17.69 -19.10 -11.91
CA ALA A 3 -16.41 -18.82 -12.56
C ALA A 3 -15.47 -20.00 -12.30
N GLU A 4 -15.05 -20.70 -13.36
CA GLU A 4 -14.19 -21.88 -13.25
C GLU A 4 -12.77 -21.56 -12.75
N ALA A 5 -12.32 -20.30 -12.88
CA ALA A 5 -11.17 -19.73 -12.18
C ALA A 5 -11.13 -18.20 -12.33
N THR A 6 -10.68 -17.49 -11.29
CA THR A 6 -10.34 -16.07 -11.36
C THR A 6 -8.82 -15.93 -11.35
N PHE A 7 -8.26 -15.35 -12.41
CA PHE A 7 -6.84 -15.00 -12.49
C PHE A 7 -6.69 -13.49 -12.33
N SER A 8 -6.04 -13.06 -11.26
CA SER A 8 -5.76 -11.65 -10.99
C SER A 8 -4.38 -11.49 -10.39
N THR A 9 -3.86 -10.27 -10.44
CA THR A 9 -2.65 -9.91 -9.70
C THR A 9 -2.87 -10.09 -8.21
N ASP A 10 -1.85 -10.58 -7.50
CA ASP A 10 -1.78 -10.49 -6.04
C ASP A 10 -1.55 -9.01 -5.65
N ASN A 11 -2.66 -8.33 -5.35
CA ASN A 11 -2.66 -6.91 -5.08
C ASN A 11 -2.01 -6.57 -3.72
N VAL A 12 -2.04 -7.49 -2.76
CA VAL A 12 -1.34 -7.32 -1.47
C VAL A 12 0.17 -7.39 -1.71
N ALA A 13 0.65 -8.39 -2.44
CA ALA A 13 2.07 -8.49 -2.79
C ALA A 13 2.56 -7.27 -3.61
N ALA A 14 1.71 -6.76 -4.52
CA ALA A 14 2.00 -5.55 -5.27
C ALA A 14 2.14 -4.32 -4.35
N GLY A 15 1.22 -4.15 -3.40
CA GLY A 15 1.30 -3.09 -2.38
C GLY A 15 2.55 -3.19 -1.52
N THR A 16 2.88 -4.38 -1.04
CA THR A 16 4.08 -4.62 -0.22
C THR A 16 5.36 -4.33 -0.99
N THR A 17 5.40 -4.65 -2.28
CA THR A 17 6.54 -4.32 -3.14
C THR A 17 6.71 -2.80 -3.24
N ALA A 18 5.62 -2.06 -3.48
CA ALA A 18 5.66 -0.60 -3.54
C ALA A 18 6.15 0.03 -2.22
N GLY A 19 5.67 -0.46 -1.07
CA GLY A 19 6.12 0.03 0.23
C GLY A 19 7.60 -0.24 0.52
N LYS A 20 8.12 -1.40 0.11
CA LYS A 20 9.56 -1.73 0.24
C LYS A 20 10.45 -0.85 -0.63
N GLU A 21 10.03 -0.56 -1.86
CA GLU A 21 10.78 0.36 -2.73
C GLU A 21 10.78 1.79 -2.16
N MET A 22 9.67 2.23 -1.57
CA MET A 22 9.63 3.52 -0.88
C MET A 22 10.55 3.55 0.35
N LEU A 23 10.55 2.51 1.19
CA LEU A 23 11.48 2.40 2.32
C LEU A 23 12.94 2.43 1.89
N LYS A 24 13.26 1.74 0.80
CA LYS A 24 14.60 1.77 0.19
C LYS A 24 14.98 3.21 -0.19
N ALA A 25 14.11 3.91 -0.93
CA ALA A 25 14.36 5.28 -1.33
C ALA A 25 14.49 6.24 -0.14
N LEU A 26 13.66 6.10 0.89
CA LEU A 26 13.74 6.89 2.12
C LEU A 26 15.06 6.65 2.87
N SER A 27 15.46 5.38 3.03
CA SER A 27 16.74 5.02 3.65
C SER A 27 17.93 5.54 2.86
N ASP A 28 17.91 5.45 1.53
CA ASP A 28 18.96 5.97 0.66
C ASP A 28 19.06 7.51 0.75
N ALA A 29 17.95 8.17 1.05
CA ALA A 29 17.89 9.61 1.35
C ALA A 29 18.24 9.97 2.81
N GLY A 30 18.51 8.97 3.68
CA GLY A 30 18.79 9.19 5.10
C GLY A 30 17.57 9.53 5.96
N VAL A 31 16.36 9.31 5.44
CA VAL A 31 15.09 9.52 6.15
C VAL A 31 14.68 8.19 6.78
N THR A 32 14.63 8.12 8.11
CA THR A 32 14.34 6.88 8.84
C THR A 32 13.05 6.93 9.68
N SER A 33 12.43 8.10 9.81
CA SER A 33 11.18 8.31 10.54
C SER A 33 10.39 9.50 10.00
N GLY A 34 9.11 9.59 10.36
CA GLY A 34 8.23 10.70 9.99
C GLY A 34 6.81 10.25 9.67
N ASP A 35 5.97 11.20 9.28
CA ASP A 35 4.59 10.93 8.86
C ASP A 35 4.50 10.72 7.35
N ILE A 36 3.74 9.70 6.93
CA ILE A 36 3.47 9.41 5.52
C ILE A 36 1.97 9.49 5.27
N GLY A 37 1.57 10.43 4.41
CA GLY A 37 0.21 10.50 3.88
C GLY A 37 -0.03 9.46 2.80
N ILE A 38 -1.20 8.83 2.82
CA ILE A 38 -1.63 7.87 1.80
C ILE A 38 -2.86 8.44 1.09
N VAL A 39 -2.80 8.50 -0.24
CA VAL A 39 -3.94 8.86 -1.10
C VAL A 39 -4.32 7.65 -1.91
N ASN A 40 -5.56 7.20 -1.78
CA ASN A 40 -6.10 6.05 -2.49
C ASN A 40 -7.31 6.46 -3.33
N VAL A 41 -7.63 5.68 -4.37
CA VAL A 41 -8.66 6.06 -5.35
C VAL A 41 -10.06 5.86 -4.79
N ASN A 42 -10.31 4.76 -4.09
CA ASN A 42 -11.59 4.49 -3.42
C ASN A 42 -11.43 3.35 -2.40
N ALA A 43 -12.37 3.26 -1.46
CA ALA A 43 -12.44 2.19 -0.46
C ALA A 43 -13.35 1.01 -0.89
N ALA A 44 -14.04 1.13 -2.03
CA ALA A 44 -15.06 0.18 -2.46
C ALA A 44 -14.51 -0.96 -3.35
N THR A 45 -13.36 -0.77 -3.98
CA THR A 45 -12.76 -1.73 -4.90
C THR A 45 -11.75 -2.59 -4.15
N GLN A 46 -11.95 -3.91 -4.12
CA GLN A 46 -11.04 -4.79 -3.36
C GLN A 46 -9.56 -4.60 -3.73
N SER A 47 -9.25 -4.45 -5.01
CA SER A 47 -7.86 -4.28 -5.44
C SER A 47 -7.21 -2.97 -4.96
N THR A 48 -7.97 -1.91 -4.67
CA THR A 48 -7.42 -0.66 -4.11
C THR A 48 -7.17 -0.82 -2.62
N VAL A 49 -8.04 -1.55 -1.92
CA VAL A 49 -7.88 -1.91 -0.51
C VAL A 49 -6.70 -2.86 -0.31
N ASP A 50 -6.59 -3.92 -1.12
CA ASP A 50 -5.51 -4.90 -1.04
C ASP A 50 -4.13 -4.27 -1.23
N ARG A 51 -4.00 -3.33 -2.18
CA ARG A 51 -2.73 -2.62 -2.43
C ARG A 51 -2.36 -1.73 -1.26
N GLU A 52 -3.32 -1.06 -0.65
CA GLU A 52 -3.09 -0.27 0.55
C GLU A 52 -2.68 -1.15 1.73
N GLU A 53 -3.39 -2.26 1.96
CA GLU A 53 -3.05 -3.22 3.01
C GLU A 53 -1.61 -3.73 2.83
N GLY A 54 -1.26 -4.13 1.60
CA GLY A 54 0.08 -4.55 1.25
C GLY A 54 1.13 -3.46 1.51
N PHE A 55 0.83 -2.21 1.14
CA PHE A 55 1.71 -1.08 1.38
C PHE A 55 1.91 -0.85 2.88
N ARG A 56 0.83 -0.80 3.67
CA ARG A 56 0.87 -0.61 5.12
C ARG A 56 1.70 -1.70 5.81
N LYS A 57 1.54 -2.97 5.40
CA LYS A 57 2.35 -4.11 5.88
C LYS A 57 3.85 -3.91 5.70
N ALA A 58 4.29 -3.24 4.63
CA ALA A 58 5.71 -3.01 4.41
C ALA A 58 6.34 -2.09 5.47
N PHE A 59 5.56 -1.23 6.11
CA PHE A 59 6.02 -0.26 7.12
C PHE A 59 5.81 -0.75 8.56
N GLU A 60 5.27 -1.94 8.77
CA GLU A 60 5.17 -2.54 10.12
C GLU A 60 6.56 -2.67 10.75
N GLY A 61 6.71 -2.16 11.98
CA GLY A 61 7.98 -2.15 12.70
C GLY A 61 8.98 -1.07 12.26
N THR A 62 8.58 -0.14 11.39
CA THR A 62 9.37 1.06 11.06
C THR A 62 8.98 2.24 11.96
N ASP A 63 9.83 3.26 12.03
CA ASP A 63 9.55 4.50 12.78
C ASP A 63 8.70 5.50 11.97
N PHE A 64 8.09 5.05 10.88
CA PHE A 64 7.15 5.85 10.10
C PHE A 64 5.73 5.69 10.61
N ASN A 65 5.05 6.81 10.78
CA ASN A 65 3.64 6.86 11.12
C ASN A 65 2.82 7.03 9.83
N LEU A 66 2.06 5.99 9.45
CA LEU A 66 1.18 6.06 8.29
C LEU A 66 -0.12 6.75 8.68
N LEU A 67 -0.37 7.91 8.09
CA LEU A 67 -1.57 8.68 8.35
C LEU A 67 -2.82 7.98 7.79
N GLU A 68 -3.98 8.51 8.18
CA GLU A 68 -5.27 8.08 7.64
C GLU A 68 -5.29 8.25 6.11
N THR A 69 -5.77 7.21 5.42
CA THR A 69 -5.90 7.25 3.97
C THR A 69 -6.94 8.27 3.56
N GLN A 70 -6.53 9.18 2.68
CA GLN A 70 -7.43 10.10 2.01
C GLN A 70 -7.92 9.44 0.72
N TYR A 71 -9.23 9.26 0.59
CA TYR A 71 -9.82 8.74 -0.62
C TYR A 71 -10.24 9.90 -1.53
N GLY A 72 -9.60 10.00 -2.69
CA GLY A 72 -10.04 10.90 -3.75
C GLY A 72 -11.05 10.15 -4.61
N GLU A 73 -12.31 10.10 -4.19
CA GLU A 73 -13.37 9.35 -4.87
C GLU A 73 -13.58 9.77 -6.33
N GLY A 74 -12.74 9.26 -7.25
CA GLY A 74 -12.87 9.41 -8.70
C GLY A 74 -12.76 10.84 -9.24
#